data_AF-A0A9P9AXZ9-F1
#
_entry.id   AF-A0A9P9AXZ9-F1
#
_cell.length_a   1.000
_cell.length_b   1.000
_cell.length_c   1.000
_cell.angle_alpha   90.00
_cell.angle_beta   90.00
_cell.angle_gamma   90.00
#
_symmetry.space_group_name_H-M   'P 1'
#
loop_
_entity.id
_entity.type
_entity.pdbx_description
1 polymer ?
#
loop_
_entity_poly.entity_id
_entity_poly.type
_entity_poly.pdbx_seq_one_letter_code
_entity_poly.pdbx_strand_id
1 'polypeptide(L)'
;MGRYDLEYPKEATNTVKRLNERGTYSLETIHRIINSSQILHISFTSPSQPFPVILPMIGQMGSFDRPSADTGDPLDLYLHGYVSSRIMNLSRAQSDGEDPQGMPVCVAASHVDGLVLAISSFSHSYNYRSAVLFGHATLVTDEEEKMYAMELITDSVVPDRWRHTRLPPTKAELQSTGILKVRIASGSAKIHVGQAHDDKHDMENEAMRDSVWTGVLPIHQTMGEPLASPYNRVDVPGYISQFAQDFNGDNQQQALDAAKDQ
;
A
#
# COMPACT_ATOMS: atom_id res chain seq x y z
N MET A 1 17.74 24.61 -5.90
CA MET A 1 18.29 23.55 -5.02
C MET A 1 17.46 22.32 -5.32
N GLY A 2 18.04 21.28 -5.93
CA GLY A 2 17.27 20.08 -6.29
C GLY A 2 16.68 19.45 -5.03
N ARG A 3 15.39 19.12 -5.04
CA ARG A 3 14.84 18.20 -4.04
C ARG A 3 15.58 16.89 -4.21
N TYR A 4 16.31 16.47 -3.18
CA TYR A 4 16.85 15.12 -3.12
C TYR A 4 15.74 14.23 -2.61
N ASP A 5 15.26 13.31 -3.44
CA ASP A 5 14.35 12.27 -2.99
C ASP A 5 15.13 11.33 -2.07
N LEU A 6 14.63 11.13 -0.85
CA LEU A 6 15.21 10.15 0.05
C LEU A 6 14.93 8.74 -0.49
N GLU A 7 15.86 7.82 -0.23
CA GLU A 7 15.74 6.42 -0.64
C GLU A 7 15.96 5.48 0.54
N TYR A 8 15.30 4.32 0.50
CA TYR A 8 15.62 3.20 1.37
C TYR A 8 16.98 2.60 1.01
N PRO A 9 17.71 2.03 2.00
CA PRO A 9 18.94 1.31 1.71
C PRO A 9 18.66 0.11 0.79
N LYS A 10 19.56 -0.08 -0.17
CA LYS A 10 19.54 -1.21 -1.09
C LYS A 10 20.37 -2.35 -0.52
N GLU A 11 19.67 -3.38 -0.06
CA GLU A 11 20.21 -4.56 0.60
C GLU A 11 20.01 -5.81 -0.25
N ALA A 12 20.68 -6.91 0.11
CA ALA A 12 20.51 -8.19 -0.59
C ALA A 12 19.05 -8.71 -0.55
N THR A 13 18.29 -8.34 0.49
CA THR A 13 16.91 -8.77 0.75
C THR A 13 15.86 -8.06 -0.10
N ASN A 14 16.02 -6.76 -0.38
CA ASN A 14 15.07 -5.95 -1.15
C ASN A 14 15.52 -5.66 -2.60
N THR A 15 16.74 -6.03 -2.98
CA THR A 15 17.28 -5.72 -4.32
C THR A 15 16.45 -6.38 -5.43
N VAL A 16 15.86 -5.55 -6.30
CA VAL A 16 15.20 -5.99 -7.54
C VAL A 16 16.25 -6.52 -8.52
N LYS A 17 16.14 -7.80 -8.91
CA LYS A 17 17.11 -8.48 -9.80
C LYS A 17 16.68 -8.55 -11.26
N ARG A 18 15.49 -9.11 -11.52
CA ARG A 18 14.95 -9.25 -12.89
C ARG A 18 14.26 -7.96 -13.30
N LEU A 19 14.60 -7.41 -14.47
CA LEU A 19 14.08 -6.14 -14.97
C LEU A 19 14.30 -5.05 -13.92
N ASN A 20 15.56 -4.85 -13.55
CA ASN A 20 15.96 -4.02 -12.41
C ASN A 20 15.85 -2.52 -12.71
N GLU A 21 15.82 -2.14 -13.98
CA GLU A 21 15.52 -0.80 -14.47
C GLU A 21 14.10 -0.33 -14.07
N ARG A 22 13.21 -1.28 -13.76
CA ARG A 22 11.85 -1.03 -13.23
C ARG A 22 11.82 -0.83 -11.71
N GLY A 23 12.95 -1.04 -11.03
CA GLY A 23 13.07 -0.96 -9.58
C GLY A 23 13.39 0.46 -9.11
N THR A 24 12.75 0.89 -8.04
CA THR A 24 13.04 2.15 -7.35
C THR A 24 13.08 1.96 -5.84
N TYR A 25 13.85 2.79 -5.15
CA TYR A 25 14.01 2.79 -3.69
C TYR A 25 13.55 4.12 -3.06
N SER A 26 12.99 5.03 -3.86
CA SER A 26 12.43 6.32 -3.43
C SER A 26 11.38 6.13 -2.32
N LEU A 27 11.57 6.82 -1.20
CA LEU A 27 10.61 6.87 -0.09
C LEU A 27 9.26 7.35 -0.59
N GLU A 28 9.23 8.47 -1.32
CA GLU A 28 7.98 9.06 -1.82
C GLU A 28 7.20 8.07 -2.67
N THR A 29 7.86 7.42 -3.63
CA THR A 29 7.20 6.47 -4.53
C THR A 29 6.65 5.27 -3.75
N ILE A 30 7.46 4.71 -2.85
CA ILE A 30 7.07 3.54 -2.05
C ILE A 30 5.93 3.88 -1.09
N HIS A 31 6.02 4.99 -0.37
CA HIS A 31 4.98 5.43 0.58
C HIS A 31 3.67 5.74 -0.14
N ARG A 32 3.71 6.34 -1.34
CA ARG A 32 2.50 6.56 -2.15
C ARG A 32 1.84 5.24 -2.55
N ILE A 33 2.60 4.23 -2.96
CA ILE A 33 2.05 2.90 -3.31
C ILE A 33 1.42 2.21 -2.10
N ILE A 34 2.07 2.28 -0.93
CA ILE A 34 1.55 1.71 0.32
C ILE A 34 0.27 2.44 0.75
N ASN A 35 0.30 3.78 0.84
CA ASN A 35 -0.81 4.58 1.33
C ASN A 35 -2.02 4.64 0.37
N SER A 36 -1.82 4.36 -0.93
CA SER A 36 -2.93 4.24 -1.88
C SER A 36 -3.58 2.86 -1.88
N SER A 37 -3.03 1.88 -1.14
CA SER A 37 -3.59 0.53 -1.06
C SER A 37 -4.63 0.42 0.05
N GLN A 38 -5.85 -0.01 -0.27
CA GLN A 38 -6.91 -0.17 0.74
C GLN A 38 -6.64 -1.37 1.67
N ILE A 39 -5.84 -2.33 1.20
CA ILE A 39 -5.45 -3.53 1.94
C ILE A 39 -3.95 -3.74 1.78
N LEU A 40 -3.25 -3.95 2.89
CA LEU A 40 -1.84 -4.34 2.93
C LEU A 40 -1.72 -5.82 3.27
N HIS A 41 -0.73 -6.48 2.70
CA HIS A 41 -0.44 -7.88 2.97
C HIS A 41 0.75 -7.99 3.92
N ILE A 42 0.47 -8.33 5.18
CA ILE A 42 1.47 -8.40 6.24
C ILE A 42 1.92 -9.84 6.42
N SER A 43 3.18 -10.10 6.08
CA SER A 43 3.80 -11.41 6.15
C SER A 43 4.73 -11.52 7.34
N PHE A 44 4.63 -12.61 8.09
CA PHE A 44 5.51 -12.89 9.23
C PHE A 44 5.63 -14.39 9.46
N THR A 45 6.65 -14.81 10.21
CA THR A 45 6.84 -16.19 10.62
C THR A 45 6.31 -16.40 12.03
N SER A 46 5.76 -17.58 12.30
CA SER A 46 5.28 -17.95 13.63
C SER A 46 6.09 -19.15 14.10
N PRO A 47 6.73 -19.13 15.28
CA PRO A 47 7.52 -20.26 15.79
C PRO A 47 6.71 -21.56 15.91
N SER A 48 5.39 -21.45 16.05
CA SER A 48 4.48 -22.57 16.21
C SER A 48 4.12 -23.31 14.91
N GLN A 49 4.52 -22.82 13.73
CA GLN A 49 4.25 -23.52 12.46
C GLN A 49 5.35 -23.28 11.42
N PRO A 50 5.56 -24.21 10.47
CA PRO A 50 6.63 -24.08 9.47
C PRO A 50 6.30 -23.08 8.34
N PHE A 51 5.03 -22.68 8.17
CA PHE A 51 4.61 -21.83 7.07
C PHE A 51 4.68 -20.34 7.43
N PRO A 52 5.10 -19.46 6.49
CA PRO A 52 4.87 -18.04 6.65
C PRO A 52 3.36 -17.75 6.68
N VAL A 53 2.98 -16.77 7.48
CA VAL A 53 1.60 -16.26 7.55
C VAL A 53 1.52 -15.00 6.71
N ILE A 54 0.42 -14.80 6.00
CA ILE A 54 0.06 -13.53 5.38
C ILE A 54 -1.30 -13.09 5.92
N LEU A 55 -1.39 -11.87 6.45
CA LEU A 55 -2.63 -11.26 6.92
C LEU A 55 -2.96 -10.00 6.11
N PRO A 56 -4.14 -9.93 5.49
CA PRO A 56 -4.70 -8.69 4.97
C PRO A 56 -5.04 -7.75 6.14
N MET A 57 -4.48 -6.53 6.14
CA MET A 57 -4.71 -5.53 7.20
C MET A 57 -4.85 -4.13 6.60
N ILE A 58 -5.59 -3.25 7.28
CA ILE A 58 -5.58 -1.81 6.98
C ILE A 58 -4.44 -1.19 7.78
N GLY A 59 -3.65 -0.38 7.11
CA GLY A 59 -2.58 0.40 7.71
C GLY A 59 -2.30 1.66 6.94
N GLN A 60 -1.48 2.52 7.53
CA GLN A 60 -1.09 3.79 6.93
C GLN A 60 0.32 4.19 7.37
N MET A 61 1.12 4.68 6.43
CA MET A 61 2.43 5.26 6.74
C MET A 61 2.26 6.66 7.36
N GLY A 62 3.00 6.96 8.42
CA GLY A 62 3.03 8.28 9.05
C GLY A 62 4.15 8.42 10.08
N SER A 63 4.25 9.57 10.72
CA SER A 63 5.25 9.82 11.77
C SER A 63 4.62 10.50 12.98
N PHE A 64 4.55 9.80 14.10
CA PHE A 64 4.10 10.40 15.36
C PHE A 64 5.06 11.48 15.86
N ASP A 65 6.38 11.25 15.74
CA ASP A 65 7.41 12.20 16.17
C ASP A 65 7.44 13.48 15.31
N ARG A 66 7.00 13.38 14.05
CA ARG A 66 6.88 14.50 13.11
C ARG A 66 5.54 14.43 12.34
N PRO A 67 4.42 14.85 12.94
CA PRO A 67 3.10 14.75 12.30
C PRO A 67 2.96 15.54 10.99
N SER A 68 3.86 16.48 10.72
CA SER A 68 3.92 17.25 9.47
C SER A 68 4.76 16.59 8.36
N ALA A 69 5.31 15.40 8.60
CA ALA A 69 6.11 14.66 7.63
C ALA A 69 5.25 14.27 6.42
N ASP A 70 5.83 14.36 5.23
CA ASP A 70 5.17 13.95 3.99
C ASP A 70 5.66 12.58 3.50
N THR A 71 5.17 12.13 2.35
CA THR A 71 5.54 10.82 1.80
C THR A 71 7.02 10.72 1.43
N GLY A 72 7.72 11.83 1.21
CA GLY A 72 9.16 11.85 0.94
C GLY A 72 10.03 11.69 2.19
N ASP A 73 9.45 11.80 3.39
CA ASP A 73 10.17 11.67 4.66
C ASP A 73 10.27 10.20 5.12
N PRO A 74 11.17 9.89 6.08
CA PRO A 74 11.15 8.61 6.79
C PRO A 74 9.89 8.50 7.66
N LEU A 75 9.07 7.48 7.39
CA LEU A 75 7.81 7.20 8.07
C LEU A 75 7.82 5.78 8.68
N ASP A 76 6.97 5.57 9.68
CA ASP A 76 6.62 4.25 10.20
C ASP A 76 5.28 3.80 9.60
N LEU A 77 5.04 2.49 9.56
CA LEU A 77 3.73 1.95 9.18
C LEU A 77 2.91 1.61 10.43
N TYR A 78 1.73 2.20 10.56
CA TYR A 78 0.79 1.86 11.63
C TYR A 78 -0.26 0.86 11.14
N LEU A 79 -0.46 -0.22 11.89
CA LEU A 79 -1.44 -1.27 11.60
C LEU A 79 -2.43 -1.39 12.76
N HIS A 80 -3.73 -1.45 12.46
CA HIS A 80 -4.75 -1.69 13.49
C HIS A 80 -5.17 -3.16 13.52
N GLY A 81 -5.58 -3.65 14.69
CA GLY A 81 -6.16 -4.98 14.81
C GLY A 81 -6.71 -5.27 16.20
N TYR A 82 -7.40 -6.39 16.35
CA TYR A 82 -7.89 -6.83 17.65
C TYR A 82 -6.71 -7.16 18.58
N VAL A 83 -6.76 -6.68 19.82
CA VAL A 83 -5.66 -6.76 20.79
C VAL A 83 -5.19 -8.20 21.02
N SER A 84 -6.08 -9.19 21.01
CA SER A 84 -5.74 -10.61 21.22
C SER A 84 -5.48 -11.38 19.93
N SER A 85 -5.37 -10.70 18.78
CA SER A 85 -5.02 -11.36 17.53
C SER A 85 -3.62 -11.97 17.58
N ARG A 86 -3.38 -13.01 16.77
CA ARG A 86 -2.11 -13.74 16.76
C ARG A 86 -0.91 -12.83 16.51
N ILE A 87 -1.01 -11.90 15.55
CA ILE A 87 0.08 -10.97 15.21
C ILE A 87 0.40 -10.02 16.38
N MET A 88 -0.61 -9.52 17.09
CA MET A 88 -0.44 -8.68 18.28
C MET A 88 0.23 -9.45 19.42
N ASN A 89 -0.20 -10.68 19.69
CA ASN A 89 0.39 -11.50 20.75
C ASN A 89 1.85 -11.87 20.46
N LEU A 90 2.18 -12.22 19.21
CA LEU A 90 3.55 -12.52 18.81
C LEU A 90 4.46 -11.29 18.93
N SER A 91 4.00 -10.12 18.45
CA SER A 91 4.77 -8.87 18.59
C SER A 91 5.01 -8.51 20.06
N ARG A 92 4.01 -8.69 20.93
CA ARG A 92 4.16 -8.49 22.39
C ARG A 92 5.21 -9.41 22.99
N ALA A 93 5.09 -10.72 22.73
CA ALA A 93 6.00 -11.72 23.27
C ALA A 93 7.45 -11.49 22.83
N GLN A 94 7.66 -10.97 21.61
CA GLN A 94 8.99 -10.64 21.12
C GLN A 94 9.54 -9.34 21.73
N SER A 95 8.68 -8.36 21.99
CA SER A 95 9.06 -7.10 22.67
C SER A 95 9.48 -7.34 24.12
N ASP A 96 8.90 -8.35 24.78
CA ASP A 96 9.25 -8.76 26.15
C ASP A 96 10.51 -9.66 26.20
N GLY A 97 11.05 -10.05 25.03
CA GLY A 97 12.17 -10.99 24.88
C GLY A 97 13.54 -10.35 24.62
N GLU A 98 14.49 -11.15 24.10
CA GLU A 98 15.91 -10.76 23.92
C GLU A 98 16.21 -9.88 22.68
N ASP A 99 15.25 -9.70 21.76
CA ASP A 99 15.42 -8.86 20.56
C ASP A 99 14.64 -7.54 20.69
N PRO A 100 15.31 -6.42 21.07
CA PRO A 100 14.66 -5.15 21.28
C PRO A 100 14.16 -4.50 19.98
N GLN A 101 14.45 -5.07 18.81
CA GLN A 101 14.04 -4.47 17.54
C GLN A 101 12.55 -4.63 17.23
N GLY A 102 11.88 -5.63 17.83
CA GLY A 102 10.50 -6.00 17.54
C GLY A 102 10.38 -7.21 16.60
N MET A 103 9.16 -7.59 16.25
CA MET A 103 8.89 -8.77 15.42
C MET A 103 9.16 -8.50 13.93
N PRO A 104 10.03 -9.25 13.24
CA PRO A 104 10.26 -9.07 11.82
C PRO A 104 9.00 -9.29 10.99
N VAL A 105 8.70 -8.34 10.10
CA VAL A 105 7.57 -8.39 9.18
C VAL A 105 7.99 -7.97 7.77
N CYS A 106 7.27 -8.47 6.78
CA CYS A 106 7.33 -8.05 5.38
C CYS A 106 5.94 -7.54 4.97
N VAL A 107 5.88 -6.36 4.39
CA VAL A 107 4.63 -5.69 4.00
C VAL A 107 4.62 -5.54 2.48
N ALA A 108 3.54 -5.96 1.84
CA ALA A 108 3.38 -5.83 0.40
C ALA A 108 2.08 -5.09 0.03
N ALA A 109 2.19 -4.24 -0.99
CA ALA A 109 1.06 -3.61 -1.68
C ALA A 109 1.29 -3.66 -3.19
N SER A 110 0.21 -3.82 -3.96
CA SER A 110 0.27 -3.91 -5.42
C SER A 110 -1.00 -3.38 -6.07
N HIS A 111 -0.82 -2.63 -7.15
CA HIS A 111 -1.88 -2.09 -7.99
C HIS A 111 -1.68 -2.58 -9.42
N VAL A 112 -2.77 -2.96 -10.09
CA VAL A 112 -2.77 -3.27 -11.53
C VAL A 112 -3.41 -2.10 -12.25
N ASP A 113 -2.63 -1.47 -13.13
CA ASP A 113 -3.01 -0.25 -13.84
C ASP A 113 -3.38 -0.56 -15.31
N GLY A 114 -3.08 -1.77 -15.83
CA GLY A 114 -3.55 -2.20 -17.15
C GLY A 114 -3.03 -3.57 -17.60
N LEU A 115 -3.71 -4.17 -18.57
CA LEU A 115 -3.30 -5.41 -19.25
C LEU A 115 -2.59 -5.07 -20.54
N VAL A 116 -1.34 -5.49 -20.69
CA VAL A 116 -0.55 -5.26 -21.90
C VAL A 116 -0.67 -6.48 -22.81
N LEU A 117 -1.38 -6.31 -23.93
CA LEU A 117 -1.68 -7.37 -24.91
C LEU A 117 -0.80 -7.18 -26.14
N ALA A 118 -0.03 -8.22 -26.47
CA ALA A 118 1.04 -8.23 -27.46
C ALA A 118 0.73 -9.27 -28.56
N ILE A 119 1.51 -9.33 -29.63
CA ILE A 119 1.35 -10.32 -30.70
C ILE A 119 1.62 -11.73 -30.15
N SER A 120 2.73 -11.87 -29.43
CA SER A 120 3.16 -13.15 -28.87
C SER A 120 2.62 -13.35 -27.45
N SER A 121 2.21 -14.58 -27.14
CA SER A 121 1.74 -14.96 -25.80
C SER A 121 2.81 -14.79 -24.72
N PHE A 122 4.09 -14.77 -25.11
CA PHE A 122 5.23 -14.56 -24.20
C PHE A 122 5.50 -13.08 -23.89
N SER A 123 4.93 -12.17 -24.68
CA SER A 123 5.14 -10.72 -24.56
C SER A 123 3.99 -10.01 -23.83
N HIS A 124 2.93 -10.73 -23.47
CA HIS A 124 1.88 -10.21 -22.59
C HIS A 124 2.45 -9.77 -21.24
N SER A 125 1.89 -8.68 -20.69
CA SER A 125 2.32 -8.17 -19.39
C SER A 125 1.20 -7.41 -18.67
N TYR A 126 1.57 -6.77 -17.56
CA TYR A 126 0.72 -5.86 -16.82
C TYR A 126 1.44 -4.53 -16.68
N ASN A 127 0.70 -3.43 -16.76
CA ASN A 127 1.12 -2.19 -16.11
C ASN A 127 0.74 -2.30 -14.64
N TYR A 128 1.69 -2.03 -13.75
CA TYR A 128 1.52 -2.23 -12.31
C TYR A 128 2.47 -1.35 -11.51
N ARG A 129 2.10 -1.12 -10.25
CA ARG A 129 2.97 -0.56 -9.22
C ARG A 129 2.92 -1.45 -8.00
N SER A 130 4.07 -1.82 -7.48
CA SER A 130 4.16 -2.68 -6.29
C SER A 130 5.27 -2.20 -5.38
N ALA A 131 5.07 -2.36 -4.07
CA ALA A 131 6.05 -2.03 -3.04
C ALA A 131 6.14 -3.17 -2.03
N VAL A 132 7.36 -3.45 -1.59
CA VAL A 132 7.66 -4.39 -0.51
C VAL A 132 8.52 -3.66 0.52
N LEU A 133 8.08 -3.67 1.78
CA LEU A 133 8.80 -3.13 2.93
C LEU A 133 9.19 -4.26 3.88
N PHE A 134 10.40 -4.19 4.41
CA PHE A 134 10.87 -5.04 5.50
C PHE A 134 11.08 -4.19 6.73
N GLY A 135 10.57 -4.65 7.87
CA GLY A 135 10.65 -3.88 9.11
C GLY A 135 10.39 -4.73 10.34
N HIS A 136 10.28 -4.06 11.47
CA HIS A 136 10.06 -4.68 12.76
C HIS A 136 8.83 -4.07 13.42
N ALA A 137 7.88 -4.93 13.77
CA ALA A 137 6.61 -4.56 14.36
C ALA A 137 6.70 -4.61 15.89
N THR A 138 6.36 -3.50 16.54
CA THR A 138 6.20 -3.37 17.99
C THR A 138 4.80 -2.89 18.33
N LEU A 139 4.33 -3.20 19.53
CA LEU A 139 3.08 -2.63 20.01
C LEU A 139 3.26 -1.17 20.43
N VAL A 140 2.30 -0.34 20.03
CA VAL A 140 2.18 1.02 20.56
C VAL A 140 1.56 0.94 21.95
N THR A 141 2.31 1.40 22.95
CA THR A 141 1.88 1.44 24.37
C THR A 141 1.61 2.85 24.87
N ASP A 142 2.21 3.86 24.24
CA ASP A 142 1.93 5.26 24.52
C ASP A 142 0.51 5.64 24.08
N GLU A 143 -0.23 6.34 24.94
CA GLU A 143 -1.63 6.69 24.68
C GLU A 143 -1.77 7.74 23.58
N GLU A 144 -0.86 8.71 23.51
CA GLU A 144 -0.89 9.77 22.50
C GLU A 144 -0.56 9.22 21.11
N GLU A 145 0.47 8.38 20.99
CA GLU A 145 0.82 7.70 19.75
C GLU A 145 -0.30 6.77 19.28
N LYS A 146 -0.97 6.08 20.22
CA LYS A 146 -2.11 5.22 19.89
C LYS A 146 -3.28 6.03 19.34
N MET A 147 -3.59 7.17 19.94
CA MET A 147 -4.65 8.08 19.45
C MET A 147 -4.30 8.65 18.07
N TYR A 148 -3.05 9.10 17.88
CA TYR A 148 -2.54 9.55 16.59
C TYR A 148 -2.69 8.47 15.51
N ALA A 149 -2.28 7.23 15.80
CA ALA A 149 -2.35 6.13 14.83
C ALA A 149 -3.80 5.77 14.47
N MET A 150 -4.72 5.80 15.43
CA MET A 150 -6.14 5.54 15.15
C MET A 150 -6.76 6.63 14.27
N GLU A 151 -6.44 7.90 14.51
CA GLU A 151 -6.86 9.02 13.67
C GLU A 151 -6.28 8.86 12.25
N LEU A 152 -4.97 8.64 12.15
CA LEU A 152 -4.26 8.44 10.88
C LEU A 152 -4.86 7.30 10.04
N ILE A 153 -5.14 6.14 10.66
CA ILE A 153 -5.73 4.98 9.96
C ILE A 153 -7.19 5.23 9.62
N THR A 154 -7.96 5.95 10.46
CA THR A 154 -9.36 6.26 10.14
C THR A 154 -9.44 7.22 8.96
N ASP A 155 -8.60 8.24 8.94
CA ASP A 155 -8.55 9.23 7.87
C ASP A 155 -7.91 8.69 6.58
N SER A 156 -7.15 7.58 6.64
CA SER A 156 -6.69 6.90 5.43
C SER A 156 -7.80 6.13 4.71
N VAL A 157 -8.85 5.70 5.42
CA VAL A 157 -10.00 5.02 4.81
C VAL A 157 -10.88 6.00 4.04
N VAL A 158 -11.20 7.12 4.68
CA VAL A 158 -11.83 8.28 4.05
C VAL A 158 -11.21 9.51 4.70
N PRO A 159 -10.63 10.46 3.94
CA PRO A 159 -10.07 11.68 4.50
C PRO A 159 -11.09 12.39 5.39
N ASP A 160 -10.63 12.94 6.51
CA ASP A 160 -11.49 13.70 7.42
C ASP A 160 -12.59 12.86 8.12
N ARG A 161 -12.47 11.54 8.13
CA ARG A 161 -13.50 10.69 8.71
C ARG A 161 -13.49 10.68 10.24
N TRP A 162 -12.33 10.82 10.85
CA TRP A 162 -12.16 10.76 12.29
C TRP A 162 -12.98 11.82 13.02
N ARG A 163 -12.82 13.10 12.67
CA ARG A 163 -13.56 14.21 13.29
C ARG A 163 -15.05 14.25 12.94
N HIS A 164 -15.46 13.55 11.88
CA HIS A 164 -16.86 13.39 11.47
C HIS A 164 -17.52 12.10 12.02
N THR A 165 -16.95 11.51 13.07
CA THR A 165 -17.47 10.33 13.79
C THR A 165 -17.65 10.65 15.28
N ARG A 166 -18.32 9.78 16.05
CA ARG A 166 -18.50 9.94 17.50
C ARG A 166 -17.15 9.91 18.22
N LEU A 167 -16.79 11.01 18.87
CA LEU A 167 -15.59 11.14 19.71
C LEU A 167 -15.96 11.53 21.16
N PRO A 168 -15.10 11.20 22.15
CA PRO A 168 -13.92 10.32 22.04
C PRO A 168 -14.31 8.84 21.95
N PRO A 169 -13.39 7.94 21.51
CA PRO A 169 -13.58 6.51 21.68
C PRO A 169 -13.89 6.14 23.14
N THR A 170 -14.74 5.15 23.34
CA THR A 170 -15.04 4.59 24.66
C THR A 170 -13.85 3.78 25.18
N LYS A 171 -13.78 3.61 26.50
CA LYS A 171 -12.73 2.79 27.12
C LYS A 171 -12.71 1.35 26.59
N ALA A 172 -13.86 0.76 26.31
CA ALA A 172 -13.95 -0.61 25.78
C ALA A 172 -13.39 -0.72 24.35
N GLU A 173 -13.66 0.26 23.49
CA GLU A 173 -13.08 0.33 22.14
C GLU A 173 -11.55 0.48 22.20
N LEU A 174 -11.04 1.31 23.11
CA LEU A 174 -9.60 1.50 23.30
C LEU A 174 -8.89 0.25 23.86
N GLN A 175 -9.54 -0.49 24.75
CA GLN A 175 -8.99 -1.71 25.36
C GLN A 175 -8.95 -2.89 24.38
N SER A 176 -9.92 -2.98 23.48
CA SER A 176 -10.01 -4.07 22.50
C SER A 176 -9.20 -3.83 21.23
N THR A 177 -8.79 -2.59 20.97
CA THR A 177 -7.98 -2.21 19.81
C THR A 177 -6.48 -2.25 20.16
N GLY A 178 -5.71 -3.01 19.38
CA GLY A 178 -4.25 -2.96 19.34
C GLY A 178 -3.75 -2.18 18.13
N ILE A 179 -2.64 -1.47 18.29
CA ILE A 179 -1.91 -0.81 17.20
C ILE A 179 -0.50 -1.38 17.17
N LEU A 180 -0.04 -1.79 15.99
CA LEU A 180 1.37 -2.08 15.72
C LEU A 180 1.99 -0.90 14.99
N LYS A 181 3.19 -0.54 15.40
CA LYS A 181 4.10 0.33 14.66
C LYS A 181 5.15 -0.56 14.01
N VAL A 182 5.30 -0.46 12.70
CA VAL A 182 6.37 -1.13 11.97
C VAL A 182 7.42 -0.11 11.60
N ARG A 183 8.57 -0.20 12.26
CA ARG A 183 9.76 0.55 11.88
C ARG A 183 10.37 -0.05 10.62
N ILE A 184 10.40 0.71 9.54
CA ILE A 184 10.87 0.22 8.25
C ILE A 184 12.40 0.19 8.23
N ALA A 185 12.98 -0.96 7.89
CA ALA A 185 14.42 -1.16 7.78
C ALA A 185 14.91 -0.99 6.34
N SER A 186 14.15 -1.50 5.37
CA SER A 186 14.43 -1.37 3.93
C SER A 186 13.15 -1.54 3.13
N GLY A 187 13.14 -1.05 1.89
CA GLY A 187 12.00 -1.15 1.00
C GLY A 187 12.42 -1.12 -0.45
N SER A 188 11.60 -1.69 -1.33
CA SER A 188 11.76 -1.51 -2.77
C SER A 188 10.40 -1.48 -3.44
N ALA A 189 10.31 -0.71 -4.53
CA ALA A 189 9.18 -0.75 -5.44
C ALA A 189 9.60 -1.26 -6.81
N LYS A 190 8.65 -1.85 -7.51
CA LYS A 190 8.78 -2.23 -8.91
C LYS A 190 7.57 -1.74 -9.68
N ILE A 191 7.83 -1.01 -10.76
CA ILE A 191 6.81 -0.32 -11.54
C ILE A 191 6.97 -0.72 -13.01
N HIS A 192 5.85 -1.05 -13.64
CA HIS A 192 5.78 -1.19 -15.09
C HIS A 192 4.69 -0.28 -15.65
N VAL A 193 5.09 0.50 -16.63
CA VAL A 193 4.25 1.31 -17.51
C VAL A 193 4.70 1.00 -18.94
N GLY A 194 3.85 1.25 -19.93
CA GLY A 194 4.20 0.92 -21.31
C GLY A 194 3.09 0.33 -22.15
N GLN A 195 3.35 0.30 -23.45
CA GLN A 195 2.63 -0.51 -24.43
C GLN A 195 3.24 -1.91 -24.57
N ALA A 196 2.64 -2.72 -25.44
CA ALA A 196 3.21 -3.99 -25.84
C ALA A 196 4.58 -3.79 -26.51
N HIS A 197 5.52 -4.66 -26.16
CA HIS A 197 6.85 -4.72 -26.76
C HIS A 197 7.05 -6.09 -27.39
N ASP A 198 6.73 -6.18 -28.68
CA ASP A 198 6.87 -7.40 -29.47
C ASP A 198 8.28 -7.54 -30.05
N ASP A 199 8.70 -8.79 -30.26
CA ASP A 199 9.98 -9.06 -30.89
C ASP A 199 9.97 -8.62 -32.36
N LYS A 200 11.14 -8.25 -32.88
CA LYS A 200 11.29 -7.75 -34.26
C LYS A 200 10.63 -8.65 -35.30
N HIS A 201 10.79 -9.97 -35.20
CA HIS A 201 10.23 -10.92 -36.15
C HIS A 201 8.69 -10.98 -36.14
N ASP A 202 8.05 -10.70 -35.00
CA ASP A 202 6.59 -10.61 -34.88
C ASP A 202 6.09 -9.30 -35.51
N MET A 203 6.82 -8.20 -35.29
CA MET A 203 6.51 -6.89 -35.89
C MET A 203 6.75 -6.84 -37.42
N GLU A 204 7.64 -7.67 -37.94
CA GLU A 204 7.89 -7.82 -39.39
C GLU A 204 6.91 -8.80 -40.06
N ASN A 205 6.12 -9.54 -39.29
CA ASN A 205 5.10 -10.45 -39.80
C ASN A 205 3.77 -9.72 -40.05
N GLU A 206 3.56 -9.26 -41.29
CA GLU A 206 2.34 -8.54 -41.70
C GLU A 206 1.06 -9.33 -41.41
N ALA A 207 1.06 -10.64 -41.68
CA ALA A 207 -0.11 -11.48 -41.43
C ALA A 207 -0.51 -11.51 -39.94
N MET A 208 0.47 -11.47 -39.01
CA MET A 208 0.17 -11.35 -37.59
C MET A 208 -0.33 -9.95 -37.23
N ARG A 209 0.29 -8.89 -37.74
CA ARG A 209 -0.14 -7.51 -37.49
C ARG A 209 -1.53 -7.19 -38.01
N ASP A 210 -1.95 -7.85 -39.08
CA ASP A 210 -3.29 -7.70 -39.66
C ASP A 210 -4.36 -8.56 -38.96
N SER A 211 -3.96 -9.54 -38.15
CA SER A 211 -4.89 -10.51 -37.52
C SER A 211 -4.91 -10.49 -36.00
N VAL A 212 -3.91 -9.90 -35.35
CA VAL A 212 -3.77 -9.85 -33.89
C VAL A 212 -3.80 -8.40 -33.41
N TRP A 213 -4.78 -8.09 -32.55
CA TRP A 213 -4.84 -6.79 -31.89
C TRP A 213 -3.81 -6.71 -30.77
N THR A 214 -3.06 -5.61 -30.72
CA THR A 214 -2.16 -5.27 -29.61
C THR A 214 -2.53 -3.94 -28.98
N GLY A 215 -2.23 -3.79 -27.70
CA GLY A 215 -2.54 -2.57 -26.96
C GLY A 215 -2.62 -2.81 -25.47
N VAL A 216 -3.09 -1.79 -24.76
CA VAL A 216 -3.29 -1.85 -23.31
C VAL A 216 -4.78 -1.74 -23.01
N LEU A 217 -5.27 -2.60 -22.12
CA LEU A 217 -6.58 -2.42 -21.47
C LEU A 217 -6.34 -1.80 -20.10
N PRO A 218 -6.56 -0.48 -19.91
CA PRO A 218 -6.36 0.17 -18.62
C PRO A 218 -7.28 -0.45 -17.56
N ILE A 219 -6.76 -0.65 -16.36
CA ILE A 219 -7.50 -1.12 -15.19
C ILE A 219 -7.36 -0.06 -14.11
N HIS A 220 -8.48 0.36 -13.53
CA HIS A 220 -8.46 1.26 -12.38
C HIS A 220 -9.60 0.90 -11.43
N GLN A 221 -9.41 1.21 -10.16
CA GLN A 221 -10.48 1.10 -9.17
C GLN A 221 -11.43 2.29 -9.27
N THR A 222 -12.68 2.07 -8.87
CA THR A 222 -13.68 3.12 -8.75
C THR A 222 -14.50 2.89 -7.49
N MET A 223 -14.79 3.97 -6.76
CA MET A 223 -15.83 4.01 -5.74
C MET A 223 -17.18 4.22 -6.43
N GLY A 224 -18.18 3.47 -5.99
CA GLY A 224 -19.57 3.63 -6.44
C GLY A 224 -20.33 4.67 -5.61
N GLU A 225 -21.61 4.84 -5.94
CA GLU A 225 -22.51 5.73 -5.21
C GLU A 225 -22.68 5.30 -3.74
N PRO A 226 -22.59 6.24 -2.77
CA PRO A 226 -22.76 5.91 -1.36
C PRO A 226 -24.14 5.34 -1.05
N LEU A 227 -24.17 4.18 -0.41
CA LEU A 227 -25.40 3.52 0.04
C LEU A 227 -25.62 3.80 1.52
N ALA A 228 -26.71 4.50 1.84
CA ALA A 228 -27.05 4.83 3.22
C ALA A 228 -27.39 3.56 4.02
N SER A 229 -26.97 3.52 5.29
CA SER A 229 -27.40 2.47 6.22
C SER A 229 -28.89 2.61 6.55
N PRO A 230 -29.60 1.54 6.96
CA PRO A 230 -31.03 1.60 7.28
C PRO A 230 -31.44 2.57 8.39
N TYR A 231 -30.49 3.01 9.21
CA TYR A 231 -30.72 3.93 10.34
C TYR A 231 -30.10 5.32 10.11
N ASN A 232 -29.49 5.55 8.94
CA ASN A 232 -28.99 6.87 8.58
C ASN A 232 -30.15 7.87 8.43
N ARG A 233 -29.94 9.11 8.88
CA ARG A 233 -30.97 10.17 8.89
C ARG A 233 -30.50 11.48 8.25
N VAL A 234 -29.31 11.49 7.68
CA VAL A 234 -28.69 12.68 7.09
C VAL A 234 -28.25 12.39 5.67
N ASP A 235 -28.12 13.43 4.86
CA ASP A 235 -27.57 13.32 3.52
C ASP A 235 -26.09 12.94 3.55
N VAL A 236 -25.56 12.48 2.41
CA VAL A 236 -24.14 12.18 2.25
C VAL A 236 -23.35 13.49 2.43
N PRO A 237 -22.42 13.56 3.41
CA PRO A 237 -21.57 14.74 3.57
C PRO A 237 -20.70 14.99 2.33
N GLY A 238 -20.54 16.27 1.96
CA GLY A 238 -19.80 16.66 0.75
C GLY A 238 -18.37 16.13 0.67
N TYR A 239 -17.67 15.99 1.80
CA TYR A 239 -16.30 15.46 1.83
C TYR A 239 -16.21 13.99 1.38
N ILE A 240 -17.27 13.19 1.58
CA ILE A 240 -17.32 11.79 1.13
C ILE A 240 -17.49 11.75 -0.40
N SER A 241 -18.43 12.55 -0.92
CA SER A 241 -18.66 12.64 -2.37
C SER A 241 -17.44 13.18 -3.10
N GLN A 242 -16.78 14.21 -2.55
CA GLN A 242 -15.56 14.77 -3.12
C GLN A 242 -14.43 13.73 -3.14
N PHE A 243 -14.21 13.02 -2.03
CA PHE A 243 -13.20 11.97 -1.97
C PHE A 243 -13.44 10.87 -3.02
N ALA A 244 -14.68 10.41 -3.19
CA ALA A 244 -15.00 9.41 -4.20
C ALA A 244 -14.73 9.92 -5.64
N GLN A 245 -15.05 11.18 -5.92
CA GLN A 245 -14.77 11.80 -7.22
C GLN A 245 -13.27 11.90 -7.49
N ASP A 246 -12.50 12.41 -6.52
CA ASP A 246 -11.05 12.56 -6.63
C ASP A 246 -10.38 11.19 -6.80
N PHE A 247 -10.74 10.21 -5.96
CA PHE A 247 -10.23 8.84 -6.05
C PHE A 247 -10.49 8.22 -7.43
N ASN A 248 -11.69 8.40 -7.99
CA ASN A 248 -12.04 7.87 -9.30
C ASN A 248 -11.25 8.55 -10.42
N GLY A 249 -11.15 9.88 -10.37
CA GLY A 249 -10.42 10.67 -11.37
C GLY A 249 -8.92 10.36 -11.36
N ASP A 250 -8.31 10.34 -10.18
CA ASP A 250 -6.88 10.08 -10.01
C ASP A 250 -6.51 8.66 -10.48
N ASN A 251 -7.30 7.65 -10.11
CA ASN A 251 -7.03 6.28 -10.53
C ASN A 251 -7.24 6.06 -12.03
N GLN A 252 -8.27 6.70 -12.60
CA GLN A 252 -8.48 6.65 -14.05
C GLN A 252 -7.29 7.29 -14.79
N GLN A 253 -6.88 8.49 -14.36
CA GLN A 253 -5.76 9.20 -14.96
C GLN A 253 -4.46 8.41 -14.85
N GLN A 254 -4.17 7.85 -13.66
CA GLN A 254 -3.00 7.00 -13.42
C GLN A 254 -2.94 5.77 -14.34
N ALA A 255 -4.07 5.11 -14.57
CA ALA A 255 -4.13 3.96 -15.48
C ALA A 255 -3.94 4.36 -16.95
N LEU A 256 -4.48 5.52 -17.35
CA LEU A 256 -4.28 6.06 -18.70
C LEU A 256 -2.84 6.51 -18.94
N ASP A 257 -2.20 7.11 -17.96
CA ASP A 257 -0.79 7.53 -18.05
C ASP A 257 0.13 6.31 -18.12
N ALA A 258 -0.11 5.30 -17.27
CA ALA A 258 0.63 4.04 -17.31
C ALA A 258 0.54 3.33 -18.67
N ALA A 259 -0.59 3.46 -19.39
CA ALA A 259 -0.78 2.90 -20.73
C ALA A 259 -0.12 3.72 -21.85
N LYS A 260 0.18 5.01 -21.63
CA LYS A 260 0.71 5.94 -22.63
C LYS A 260 2.21 6.17 -22.52
N ASP A 261 2.79 5.99 -21.34
CA ASP A 261 4.24 6.09 -21.14
C ASP A 261 4.98 5.13 -22.08
N GLN A 262 6.05 5.61 -22.71
CA GLN A 262 6.92 4.86 -23.63
C GLN A 262 8.32 4.71 -23.05
#